data_AF-A0A838QMQ6-F1
#
_entry.id   AF-A0A838QMQ6-F1
#
_cell.length_a   1.000
_cell.length_b   1.000
_cell.length_c   1.000
_cell.angle_alpha   90.00
_cell.angle_beta   90.00
_cell.angle_gamma   90.00
#
_symmetry.space_group_name_H-M   'P 1'
#
loop_
_entity.id
_entity.type
_entity.pdbx_description
1 polymer ?
#
loop_
_entity_poly.entity_id
_entity_poly.type
_entity_poly.pdbx_seq_one_letter_code
_entity_poly.pdbx_strand_id
1 'polypeptide(L)'
;MDGITRCIMWPEQFAEHGTQVVADSILAVRGKVDRRPGAEETNLIVDELIPLADLSERYSSGVIIRVREADHGERGLEQLREILRGYPGSKKLKLRLDLAGGGQVWLDSKWPGLDLNPELRERVEGLLGPGSLAIQASRPQPQNGGNGNNNRRQRQPART
;
A
#
# COMPACT_ATOMS: atom_id res chain seq x y z
N MET A 1 6.05 1.42 18.36
CA MET A 1 4.72 1.18 18.95
C MET A 1 4.17 -0.06 18.30
N ASP A 2 4.26 -1.16 19.04
CA ASP A 2 3.68 -2.45 18.79
C ASP A 2 2.59 -2.70 19.85
N GLY A 3 1.63 -3.58 19.54
CA GLY A 3 0.50 -3.85 20.40
C GLY A 3 -0.34 -5.00 19.85
N ILE A 4 -1.17 -5.58 20.72
CA ILE A 4 -2.05 -6.70 20.38
C ILE A 4 -3.49 -6.18 20.40
N THR A 5 -4.28 -6.59 19.41
CA THR A 5 -5.71 -6.29 19.34
C THR A 5 -6.49 -7.53 18.98
N ARG A 6 -7.74 -7.60 19.44
CA ARG A 6 -8.63 -8.71 19.10
C ARG A 6 -9.14 -8.55 17.68
N CYS A 7 -8.95 -9.57 16.86
CA CYS A 7 -9.50 -9.66 15.52
C CYS A 7 -10.74 -10.58 15.52
N ILE A 8 -11.77 -10.19 14.78
CA ILE A 8 -13.01 -10.96 14.61
C ILE A 8 -13.20 -11.20 13.12
N MET A 9 -13.35 -12.45 12.72
CA MET A 9 -13.69 -12.84 11.36
C MET A 9 -15.07 -13.47 11.37
N TRP A 10 -15.98 -12.96 10.54
CA TRP A 10 -17.32 -13.55 10.42
C TRP A 10 -17.28 -14.84 9.60
N PRO A 11 -18.30 -15.72 9.70
CA PRO A 11 -18.30 -17.02 9.03
C PRO A 11 -18.05 -16.95 7.53
N GLU A 12 -18.56 -15.92 6.85
CA GLU A 12 -18.39 -15.71 5.41
C GLU A 12 -16.92 -15.45 5.05
N GLN A 13 -16.26 -14.50 5.74
CA GLN A 13 -14.84 -14.22 5.55
C GLN A 13 -13.97 -15.41 5.98
N PHE A 14 -14.39 -16.16 6.99
CA PHE A 14 -13.66 -17.35 7.44
C PHE A 14 -13.75 -18.50 6.42
N ALA A 15 -14.89 -18.66 5.75
CA ALA A 15 -15.00 -19.62 4.66
C ALA A 15 -14.05 -19.30 3.50
N GLU A 16 -13.80 -18.02 3.22
CA GLU A 16 -12.92 -17.58 2.13
C GLU A 16 -11.44 -17.56 2.52
N HIS A 17 -11.09 -17.09 3.72
CA HIS A 17 -9.71 -16.81 4.13
C HIS A 17 -9.21 -17.68 5.28
N GLY A 18 -10.04 -18.54 5.85
CA GLY A 18 -9.72 -19.30 7.07
C GLY A 18 -8.50 -20.21 6.97
N THR A 19 -8.16 -20.67 5.76
CA THR A 19 -6.94 -21.48 5.52
C THR A 19 -5.65 -20.70 5.76
N GLN A 20 -5.69 -19.37 5.78
CA GLN A 20 -4.55 -18.50 6.09
C GLN A 20 -4.38 -18.26 7.60
N VAL A 21 -5.40 -18.59 8.41
CA VAL A 21 -5.41 -18.42 9.87
C VAL A 21 -4.67 -19.60 10.52
N VAL A 22 -3.35 -19.58 10.38
CA VAL A 22 -2.44 -20.56 10.98
C VAL A 22 -1.49 -19.83 11.92
N ALA A 23 -1.04 -20.50 12.98
CA ALA A 23 -0.04 -19.94 13.88
C ALA A 23 1.21 -19.49 13.09
N ASP A 24 1.80 -18.38 13.54
CA ASP A 24 3.02 -17.78 12.97
C ASP A 24 2.90 -17.26 11.52
N SER A 25 1.70 -17.19 10.95
CA SER A 25 1.51 -16.57 9.63
C SER A 25 1.65 -15.03 9.71
N ILE A 26 2.45 -14.45 8.82
CA ILE A 26 2.61 -13.00 8.71
C ILE A 26 1.70 -12.48 7.60
N LEU A 27 0.64 -11.81 8.01
CA LEU A 27 -0.42 -11.32 7.14
C LEU A 27 -0.67 -9.83 7.38
N ALA A 28 -1.04 -9.11 6.33
CA ALA A 28 -1.76 -7.86 6.47
C ALA A 28 -3.26 -8.12 6.55
N VAL A 29 -3.92 -7.27 7.33
CA VAL A 29 -5.36 -7.34 7.57
C VAL A 29 -6.00 -6.09 6.98
N ARG A 30 -7.02 -6.27 6.15
CA ARG A 30 -7.97 -5.20 5.80
C ARG A 30 -9.25 -5.42 6.60
N GLY A 31 -9.74 -4.36 7.22
CA GLY A 31 -10.89 -4.49 8.11
C GLY A 31 -11.40 -3.18 8.65
N LYS A 32 -12.39 -3.28 9.53
CA LYS A 32 -13.06 -2.16 10.19
C LYS A 32 -12.77 -2.19 11.67
N VAL A 33 -12.43 -1.03 12.20
CA VAL A 33 -12.24 -0.85 13.64
C VAL A 33 -13.62 -0.71 14.30
N ASP A 34 -13.97 -1.64 15.18
CA ASP A 34 -15.14 -1.55 16.06
C ASP A 34 -14.70 -1.10 17.45
N ARG A 35 -14.82 0.20 17.71
CA ARG A 35 -14.57 0.81 19.01
C ARG A 35 -15.86 1.38 19.56
N ARG A 36 -16.29 0.90 20.73
CA ARG A 36 -17.49 1.37 21.40
C ARG A 36 -17.16 2.52 22.37
N PRO A 37 -18.05 3.53 22.52
CA PRO A 37 -17.86 4.58 23.52
C PRO A 37 -17.75 3.98 24.93
N GLY A 38 -16.70 4.34 25.67
CA GLY A 38 -16.44 3.83 27.03
C GLY A 38 -15.81 2.43 27.10
N ALA A 39 -15.53 1.78 25.96
CA ALA A 39 -14.79 0.53 25.95
C ALA A 39 -13.27 0.79 26.00
N GLU A 40 -12.57 0.03 26.86
CA GLU A 40 -11.10 0.02 26.91
C GLU A 40 -10.50 -0.77 25.73
N GLU A 41 -11.19 -1.82 25.29
CA GLU A 41 -10.76 -2.66 24.17
C GLU A 41 -11.35 -2.21 22.83
N THR A 42 -10.56 -2.36 21.78
CA THR A 42 -10.97 -2.11 20.38
C THR A 42 -10.89 -3.42 19.62
N ASN A 43 -11.92 -3.74 18.83
CA ASN A 43 -11.90 -4.91 17.97
C ASN A 43 -11.57 -4.52 16.53
N LEU A 44 -10.90 -5.42 15.80
CA LEU A 44 -10.75 -5.34 14.36
C LEU A 44 -11.63 -6.39 13.68
N ILE A 45 -12.66 -5.96 12.98
CA ILE A 45 -13.47 -6.83 12.13
C ILE A 45 -12.70 -7.06 10.83
N VAL A 46 -12.29 -8.29 10.58
CA VAL A 46 -11.47 -8.70 9.43
C VAL A 46 -12.35 -8.89 8.20
N ASP A 47 -12.11 -8.09 7.17
CA ASP A 47 -12.76 -8.21 5.87
C ASP A 47 -11.90 -9.02 4.87
N GLU A 48 -10.56 -8.95 4.97
CA GLU A 48 -9.62 -9.65 4.08
C GLU A 48 -8.29 -9.96 4.81
N LEU A 49 -7.69 -11.11 4.49
CA LEU A 49 -6.31 -11.46 4.84
C LEU A 49 -5.42 -11.47 3.59
N ILE A 50 -4.27 -10.81 3.67
CA ILE A 50 -3.33 -10.66 2.56
C ILE A 50 -1.95 -11.13 3.02
N PRO A 51 -1.35 -12.16 2.39
CA PRO A 51 0.03 -12.54 2.65
C PRO A 51 0.99 -11.37 2.43
N LEU A 52 2.02 -11.27 3.27
CA LEU A 52 3.03 -10.20 3.14
C LEU A 52 3.65 -10.15 1.74
N ALA A 53 3.86 -11.30 1.10
CA ALA A 53 4.40 -11.40 -0.25
C ALA A 53 3.50 -10.73 -1.31
N ASP A 54 2.18 -10.76 -1.12
CA ASP A 54 1.21 -10.20 -2.06
C ASP A 54 1.04 -8.67 -1.91
N LEU A 55 1.46 -8.11 -0.76
CA LEU A 55 1.21 -6.71 -0.43
C LEU A 55 1.90 -5.74 -1.39
N SER A 56 3.15 -6.04 -1.76
CA SER A 56 3.91 -5.20 -2.68
C SER A 56 3.24 -5.11 -4.04
N GLU A 57 2.61 -6.18 -4.51
CA GLU A 57 1.92 -6.18 -5.80
C GLU A 57 0.58 -5.45 -5.73
N ARG A 58 -0.25 -5.80 -4.72
CA ARG A 58 -1.64 -5.32 -4.60
C ARG A 58 -1.74 -3.85 -4.17
N TYR A 59 -0.81 -3.37 -3.34
CA TYR A 59 -0.92 -2.06 -2.71
C TYR A 59 0.21 -1.09 -3.07
N SER A 60 1.15 -1.46 -3.96
CA SER A 60 2.04 -0.45 -4.55
C SER A 60 1.30 0.35 -5.63
N SER A 61 1.18 1.66 -5.42
CA SER A 61 0.69 2.60 -6.46
C SER A 61 1.83 3.08 -7.35
N GLY A 62 3.05 3.00 -6.84
CA GLY A 62 4.22 3.52 -7.50
C GLY A 62 5.50 3.24 -6.74
N VAL A 63 6.57 3.80 -7.28
CA VAL A 63 7.94 3.68 -6.78
C VAL A 63 8.51 5.08 -6.66
N ILE A 64 9.22 5.33 -5.56
CA ILE A 64 10.03 6.53 -5.36
C ILE A 64 11.48 6.11 -5.49
N ILE A 65 12.21 6.75 -6.41
CA ILE A 65 13.66 6.58 -6.54
C ILE A 65 14.34 7.85 -6.04
N ARG A 66 15.26 7.69 -5.10
CA ARG A 66 16.07 8.76 -4.50
C ARG A 66 17.40 8.84 -5.24
N VAL A 67 17.73 10.04 -5.72
CA VAL A 67 19.01 10.36 -6.33
C VAL A 67 19.67 11.48 -5.53
N ARG A 68 20.91 11.27 -5.09
CA ARG A 68 21.71 12.29 -4.41
C ARG A 68 22.59 13.00 -5.43
N GLU A 69 22.46 14.32 -5.56
CA GLU A 69 23.22 15.13 -6.51
C GLU A 69 24.73 14.99 -6.28
N ALA A 70 25.16 15.04 -5.01
CA ALA A 70 26.57 14.96 -4.63
C ALA A 70 27.25 13.66 -5.07
N ASP A 71 26.52 12.53 -5.04
CA ASP A 71 27.09 11.21 -5.32
C ASP A 71 26.94 10.81 -6.79
N HIS A 72 25.83 11.18 -7.43
CA HIS A 72 25.43 10.64 -8.73
C HIS A 72 25.47 11.65 -9.87
N GLY A 73 25.24 12.94 -9.57
CA GLY A 73 25.12 14.00 -10.55
C GLY A 73 24.15 13.69 -11.71
N GLU A 74 24.34 14.35 -12.85
CA GLU A 74 23.55 14.13 -14.06
C GLU A 74 23.78 12.74 -14.67
N ARG A 75 25.02 12.24 -14.64
CA ARG A 75 25.39 10.93 -15.18
C ARG A 75 24.61 9.79 -14.54
N GLY A 76 24.38 9.86 -13.22
CA GLY A 76 23.56 8.86 -12.53
C GLY A 76 22.10 8.88 -12.98
N LEU A 77 21.53 10.04 -13.31
CA LEU A 77 20.18 10.12 -13.87
C LEU A 77 20.10 9.55 -15.29
N GLU A 78 21.12 9.78 -16.12
CA GLU A 78 21.21 9.17 -17.46
C GLU A 78 21.27 7.64 -17.36
N GLN A 79 22.15 7.11 -16.51
CA GLN A 79 22.28 5.67 -16.29
C GLN A 79 20.99 5.07 -15.71
N LEU A 80 20.35 5.76 -14.76
CA LEU A 80 19.07 5.35 -14.22
C LEU A 80 18.02 5.24 -15.33
N ARG A 81 17.94 6.24 -16.22
CA ARG A 81 17.00 6.23 -17.35
C ARG A 81 17.21 5.03 -18.27
N GLU A 82 18.46 4.64 -18.53
CA GLU A 82 18.77 3.47 -19.33
C GLU A 82 18.32 2.17 -18.64
N ILE A 83 18.55 2.03 -17.33
CA ILE A 83 18.05 0.89 -16.54
C ILE A 83 16.53 0.82 -16.62
N LEU A 84 15.83 1.92 -16.33
CA LEU A 84 14.36 1.95 -16.27
C LEU A 84 13.69 1.58 -17.60
N ARG A 85 14.37 1.81 -18.75
CA ARG A 85 13.85 1.44 -20.07
C ARG A 85 13.71 -0.07 -20.24
N GLY A 86 14.50 -0.85 -19.53
CA GLY A 86 14.43 -2.32 -19.55
C GLY A 86 13.25 -2.93 -18.81
N TYR A 87 12.52 -2.15 -18.01
CA TYR A 87 11.47 -2.67 -17.11
C TYR A 87 10.14 -1.93 -17.27
N PRO A 88 9.52 -1.95 -18.47
CA PRO A 88 8.21 -1.32 -18.67
C PRO A 88 7.14 -2.03 -17.83
N GLY A 89 6.30 -1.26 -17.14
CA GLY A 89 5.20 -1.82 -16.34
C GLY A 89 4.11 -0.81 -16.01
N SER A 90 3.34 -1.06 -14.95
CA SER A 90 2.14 -0.28 -14.62
C SER A 90 2.31 0.65 -13.40
N LYS A 91 3.41 0.53 -12.65
CA LYS A 91 3.63 1.31 -11.43
C LYS A 91 4.14 2.71 -11.78
N LYS A 92 3.59 3.74 -11.14
CA LYS A 92 4.01 5.13 -11.36
C LYS A 92 5.40 5.38 -10.77
N LEU A 93 6.21 6.20 -11.44
CA LEU A 93 7.53 6.60 -10.95
C LEU A 93 7.47 8.03 -10.39
N LYS A 94 8.04 8.21 -9.19
CA LYS A 94 8.40 9.52 -8.65
C LYS A 94 9.90 9.56 -8.38
N LEU A 95 10.51 10.71 -8.61
CA LEU A 95 11.90 10.94 -8.25
C LEU A 95 11.97 11.89 -7.07
N ARG A 96 12.90 11.59 -6.16
CA ARG A 96 13.34 12.51 -5.11
C ARG A 96 14.79 12.84 -5.36
N LEU A 97 15.09 14.10 -5.65
CA LEU A 97 16.45 14.60 -5.79
C LEU A 97 16.87 15.26 -4.49
N ASP A 98 17.93 14.76 -3.87
CA ASP A 98 18.58 15.43 -2.74
C ASP A 98 19.74 16.26 -3.29
N LEU A 99 19.61 17.57 -3.18
CA LEU A 99 20.58 18.54 -3.71
C LEU A 99 21.78 18.66 -2.76
N ALA A 100 22.96 18.94 -3.31
CA ALA A 100 24.19 19.11 -2.52
C ALA A 100 24.09 20.27 -1.51
N GLY A 101 23.27 21.30 -1.81
CA GLY A 101 22.96 22.40 -0.90
C GLY A 101 22.00 22.06 0.24
N GLY A 102 21.60 20.79 0.41
CA GLY A 102 20.70 20.32 1.47
C GLY A 102 19.20 20.41 1.13
N GLY A 103 18.85 20.92 -0.04
CA GLY A 103 17.48 20.98 -0.54
C GLY A 103 16.97 19.62 -1.06
N GLN A 104 15.64 19.48 -1.19
CA GLN A 104 15.01 18.29 -1.77
C GLN A 104 13.97 18.70 -2.81
N VAL A 105 14.00 18.04 -3.96
CA VAL A 105 13.04 18.24 -5.05
C VAL A 105 12.30 16.95 -5.32
N TRP A 106 10.98 17.03 -5.32
CA TRP A 106 10.10 15.91 -5.69
C TRP A 106 9.59 16.12 -7.11
N LEU A 107 9.75 15.10 -7.95
CA LEU A 107 9.34 15.11 -9.34
C LEU A 107 8.34 13.98 -9.58
N ASP A 108 7.15 14.36 -10.02
CA ASP A 108 6.23 13.40 -10.63
C ASP A 108 6.73 13.10 -12.05
N SER A 109 7.26 11.89 -12.24
CA SER A 109 7.80 11.49 -13.53
C SER A 109 6.66 11.19 -14.50
N LYS A 110 6.83 11.63 -15.76
CA LYS A 110 5.95 11.24 -16.88
C LYS A 110 6.32 9.87 -17.47
N TRP A 111 7.13 9.08 -16.76
CA TRP A 111 7.50 7.73 -17.20
C TRP A 111 6.24 6.88 -17.41
N PRO A 112 6.13 6.14 -18.53
CA PRO A 112 4.90 5.43 -18.91
C PRO A 112 4.46 4.39 -17.88
N GLY A 113 5.43 3.87 -17.11
CA GLY A 113 5.22 3.00 -15.99
C GLY A 113 6.38 2.03 -15.82
N LEU A 114 6.49 1.44 -14.64
CA LEU A 114 7.63 0.64 -14.24
C LEU A 114 7.15 -0.72 -13.73
N ASP A 115 7.81 -1.79 -14.15
CA ASP A 115 7.63 -3.10 -13.57
C ASP A 115 8.55 -3.24 -12.36
N LEU A 116 7.97 -3.35 -11.17
CA LEU A 116 8.75 -3.45 -9.95
C LEU A 116 9.03 -4.92 -9.65
N ASN A 117 10.21 -5.38 -10.07
CA ASN A 117 10.70 -6.72 -9.78
C ASN A 117 12.05 -6.67 -9.01
N PRO A 118 12.51 -7.81 -8.45
CA PRO A 118 13.75 -7.86 -7.69
C PRO A 118 15.00 -7.43 -8.48
N GLU A 119 15.07 -7.77 -9.76
CA GLU A 119 16.21 -7.43 -10.63
C GLU A 119 16.34 -5.92 -10.83
N LEU A 120 15.22 -5.23 -11.11
CA LEU A 120 15.19 -3.78 -11.20
C LEU A 120 15.68 -3.13 -9.90
N ARG A 121 15.21 -3.63 -8.75
CA ARG A 121 15.64 -3.12 -7.44
C ARG A 121 17.15 -3.25 -7.27
N GLU A 122 17.69 -4.44 -7.54
CA GLU A 122 19.12 -4.69 -7.43
C GLU A 122 19.95 -3.75 -8.32
N ARG A 123 19.51 -3.53 -9.56
CA ARG A 123 20.21 -2.63 -10.49
C ARG A 123 20.13 -1.16 -10.08
N VAL A 124 18.98 -0.71 -9.61
CA VAL A 124 18.81 0.67 -9.12
C VAL A 124 19.64 0.89 -7.86
N GLU A 125 19.61 -0.04 -6.91
CA GLU A 125 20.39 0.05 -5.68
C GLU A 125 21.90 -0.13 -5.92
N GLY A 126 22.30 -0.91 -6.92
CA GLY A 126 23.69 -1.01 -7.36
C GLY A 126 24.21 0.29 -7.99
N LEU A 127 23.35 1.07 -8.65
CA LEU A 127 23.71 2.36 -9.23
C LEU A 127 23.68 3.50 -8.20
N LEU A 128 22.62 3.57 -7.38
CA LEU A 128 22.30 4.72 -6.52
C LEU A 128 22.57 4.49 -5.02
N GLY A 129 23.07 3.30 -4.69
CA GLY A 129 23.25 2.83 -3.32
C GLY A 129 22.00 2.20 -2.70
N PRO A 130 22.17 1.49 -1.58
CA PRO A 130 21.11 0.76 -0.91
C PRO A 130 20.02 1.71 -0.39
N GLY A 131 18.77 1.25 -0.47
CA GLY A 131 17.60 2.03 -0.02
C GLY A 131 17.26 3.24 -0.89
N SER A 132 17.84 3.34 -2.08
CA SER A 132 17.48 4.36 -3.08
C SER A 132 16.10 4.13 -3.69
N LEU A 133 15.58 2.89 -3.66
CA LEU A 133 14.26 2.52 -4.18
C LEU A 133 13.27 2.20 -3.05
N ALA A 134 12.20 2.98 -2.97
CA ALA A 134 11.12 2.80 -2.01
C ALA A 134 9.76 2.59 -2.70
N ILE A 135 8.92 1.75 -2.11
CA ILE A 135 7.55 1.50 -2.61
C ILE A 135 6.63 2.58 -2.07
N GLN A 136 5.86 3.21 -2.96
CA GLN A 136 4.77 4.08 -2.56
C GLN A 136 3.50 3.25 -2.37
N ALA A 137 3.13 3.04 -1.11
CA ALA A 137 1.87 2.40 -0.76
C ALA A 137 0.69 3.28 -1.18
N SER A 138 -0.29 2.69 -1.85
CA SER A 138 -1.60 3.28 -2.06
C SER A 138 -2.45 3.03 -0.82
N ARG A 139 -3.23 4.03 -0.39
CA ARG A 139 -4.26 3.78 0.60
C ARG A 139 -5.27 2.78 0.01
N PRO A 140 -5.60 1.66 0.69
CA PRO A 140 -6.67 0.78 0.26
C PRO A 140 -7.95 1.62 0.08
N GLN A 141 -8.57 1.57 -1.09
CA GLN A 141 -9.89 2.18 -1.25
C GLN A 141 -10.89 1.38 -0.42
N PRO A 142 -11.73 2.02 0.39
CA PRO A 142 -12.80 1.32 1.08
C PRO A 142 -13.72 0.69 0.03
N GLN A 143 -13.89 -0.63 0.09
CA GLN A 143 -14.86 -1.31 -0.77
C GLN A 143 -16.24 -0.77 -0.39
N ASN A 144 -16.93 -0.12 -1.34
CA ASN A 144 -18.27 0.42 -1.11
C ASN A 144 -19.21 -0.75 -0.80
N GLY A 145 -19.47 -0.98 0.48
CA GLY A 145 -20.36 -2.01 0.98
C GLY A 145 -21.81 -1.67 0.67
N GLY A 146 -22.23 -1.89 -0.57
CA GLY A 146 -23.63 -1.89 -0.96
C GLY A 146 -24.30 -3.15 -0.45
N ASN A 147 -24.63 -3.21 0.85
CA ASN A 147 -25.67 -4.12 1.31
C ASN A 147 -26.29 -3.61 2.63
N GLY A 148 -27.47 -3.01 2.52
CA GLY A 148 -28.22 -2.44 3.63
C GLY A 148 -29.68 -2.33 3.27
N ASN A 149 -30.34 -3.48 3.17
CA ASN A 149 -31.78 -3.68 2.99
C ASN A 149 -32.58 -2.87 4.03
N ASN A 150 -32.93 -1.63 3.73
CA ASN A 150 -33.69 -0.76 4.63
C ASN A 150 -35.18 -0.91 4.35
N ASN A 151 -35.78 -1.95 4.92
CA ASN A 151 -37.21 -2.18 5.00
C ASN A 151 -37.83 -1.09 5.91
N ARG A 152 -38.03 0.12 5.37
CA ARG A 152 -38.79 1.20 6.01
C ARG A 152 -40.28 0.85 5.96
N ARG A 153 -40.74 0.18 7.02
CA ARG A 153 -42.17 0.09 7.37
C ARG A 153 -42.76 1.50 7.40
N GLN A 154 -43.71 1.73 6.48
CA GLN A 154 -44.60 2.89 6.48
C GLN A 154 -45.26 3.03 7.85
N ARG A 155 -44.99 4.13 8.56
CA ARG A 155 -45.87 4.63 9.60
C ARG A 155 -46.79 5.65 8.95
N GLN A 156 -48.05 5.28 8.73
CA GLN A 156 -49.11 6.22 8.39
C GLN A 156 -49.32 7.18 9.57
N PRO A 157 -49.49 8.50 9.35
CA PRO A 157 -49.96 9.40 10.40
C PRO A 157 -51.47 9.22 10.63
N ALA A 158 -51.86 9.16 11.90
CA ALA A 158 -53.26 9.20 12.32
C ALA A 158 -53.90 10.53 11.88
N ARG A 159 -55.09 10.44 11.27
CA ARG A 159 -55.95 11.58 10.95
C ARG A 159 -56.56 12.15 12.23
N THR A 160 -56.53 13.47 12.35
CA THR A 160 -57.40 14.28 13.22
C THR A 160 -58.81 14.37 12.63
#